data_AF-A0A7W5C7V7-F1
#
_entry.id   AF-A0A7W5C7V7-F1
#
_cell.length_a   1.000
_cell.length_b   1.000
_cell.length_c   1.000
_cell.angle_alpha   90.00
_cell.angle_beta   90.00
_cell.angle_gamma   90.00
#
_symmetry.space_group_name_H-M   'P 1'
#
loop_
_entity.id
_entity.type
_entity.pdbx_description
1 polymer ?
#
loop_
_entity_poly.entity_id
_entity_poly.type
_entity_poly.pdbx_seq_one_letter_code
_entity_poly.pdbx_strand_id
1 'polypeptide(L)' 'MISYEIKKLKLDDCDKCSNIWDMENNPKMAKMFYDELASGNRITFI' A
#
# COMPACT_ATOMS: atom_id res chain seq x y z
N MET A 1 22.90 -9.89 10.65
CA MET A 1 22.78 -8.66 9.83
C MET A 1 21.40 -8.69 9.20
N ILE A 2 20.54 -7.72 9.48
CA ILE A 2 19.20 -7.67 8.86
C ILE A 2 19.38 -7.06 7.48
N SER A 3 18.99 -7.78 6.44
CA SER A 3 18.96 -7.28 5.07
C SER A 3 17.58 -6.72 4.80
N TYR A 4 17.51 -5.46 4.38
CA TYR A 4 16.29 -4.83 3.91
C TYR A 4 16.24 -4.94 2.39
N GLU A 5 15.07 -5.27 1.85
CA GLU A 5 14.83 -5.43 0.42
C GLU A 5 13.60 -4.60 0.05
N ILE A 6 13.72 -3.79 -1.00
CA ILE A 6 12.60 -3.03 -1.55
C ILE A 6 11.77 -3.95 -2.44
N LYS A 7 10.49 -4.10 -2.14
CA LYS A 7 9.57 -4.98 -2.88
C LYS A 7 8.42 -4.19 -3.46
N LYS A 8 8.00 -4.54 -4.67
CA LYS A 8 6.76 -4.00 -5.24
C LYS A 8 5.59 -4.49 -4.38
N LEU A 9 4.79 -3.55 -3.90
CA LEU A 9 3.57 -3.84 -3.15
C LEU A 9 2.57 -4.51 -4.08
N LYS A 10 2.05 -5.67 -3.65
CA LYS A 10 0.94 -6.35 -4.32
C LYS A 10 -0.38 -5.93 -3.66
N LEU A 11 -1.49 -6.05 -4.39
CA LEU A 11 -2.82 -5.77 -3.85
C LEU A 11 -3.14 -6.57 -2.59
N ASP A 12 -2.71 -7.83 -2.54
CA ASP A 12 -2.93 -8.72 -1.40
C ASP A 12 -2.14 -8.31 -0.15
N ASP A 13 -1.14 -7.44 -0.31
CA ASP A 13 -0.28 -6.94 0.77
C ASP A 13 -0.66 -5.50 1.20
N CYS A 14 -1.72 -4.90 0.65
CA CYS A 14 -2.12 -3.52 0.95
C CYS A 14 -2.45 -3.31 2.44
N ASP A 15 -2.94 -4.34 3.13
CA ASP A 15 -3.22 -4.32 4.57
C ASP A 15 -1.97 -4.01 5.41
N LYS A 16 -0.79 -4.43 4.95
CA LYS A 16 0.50 -4.13 5.58
C LYS A 16 0.84 -2.63 5.53
N CYS A 17 0.20 -1.88 4.65
CA CYS A 17 0.33 -0.43 4.56
C CYS A 17 -0.63 0.32 5.49
N SER A 18 -1.36 -0.36 6.39
CA SER A 18 -2.33 0.28 7.29
C SER A 18 -1.76 1.49 8.04
N ASN A 19 -0.54 1.37 8.57
CA ASN A 19 0.15 2.45 9.27
C ASN A 19 0.58 3.60 8.35
N ILE A 20 0.98 3.30 7.11
CA ILE A 20 1.50 4.30 6.16
C ILE A 20 0.34 5.07 5.50
N TRP A 21 -0.74 4.38 5.17
CA TRP A 21 -1.93 4.96 4.54
C TRP A 21 -2.98 5.39 5.55
N ASP A 22 -2.68 5.21 6.84
CA ASP A 22 -3.55 5.58 7.95
C ASP A 22 -4.98 5.08 7.71
N MET A 23 -5.11 3.79 7.41
CA MET A 23 -6.37 3.21 6.94
C MET A 23 -7.52 3.36 7.94
N GLU A 24 -7.20 3.42 9.23
CA GLU A 24 -8.16 3.59 10.32
C GLU A 24 -8.72 5.01 10.37
N ASN A 25 -7.87 6.04 10.31
CA ASN A 25 -8.33 7.42 10.46
C ASN A 25 -8.64 8.09 9.11
N ASN A 26 -8.09 7.57 8.00
CA ASN A 26 -8.25 8.09 6.65
C ASN A 26 -8.73 7.02 5.64
N PRO A 27 -9.86 6.33 5.90
CA PRO A 27 -10.32 5.22 5.06
C PRO A 27 -10.63 5.62 3.61
N LYS A 28 -11.01 6.88 3.37
CA LYS A 28 -11.25 7.41 2.01
C LYS A 28 -9.95 7.46 1.18
N MET A 29 -8.87 7.91 1.81
CA MET A 29 -7.57 8.01 1.13
C MET A 29 -6.98 6.62 0.89
N ALA A 30 -7.06 5.74 1.89
CA ALA A 30 -6.67 4.34 1.76
C ALA A 30 -7.40 3.63 0.62
N LYS A 31 -8.71 3.82 0.51
CA LYS A 31 -9.51 3.27 -0.59
C LYS A 31 -9.05 3.80 -1.94
N MET A 32 -8.79 5.11 -2.05
CA MET A 32 -8.29 5.71 -3.29
C MET A 32 -6.96 5.07 -3.72
N PHE A 33 -6.02 4.87 -2.80
CA PHE A 33 -4.74 4.22 -3.10
C PHE A 33 -4.90 2.76 -3.51
N TYR A 34 -5.79 2.02 -2.85
CA TYR A 34 -6.15 0.66 -3.24
C TYR A 34 -6.73 0.62 -4.66
N ASP A 35 -7.70 1.49 -4.98
CA ASP A 35 -8.34 1.56 -6.30
C ASP A 35 -7.33 1.95 -7.40
N GLU A 36 -6.40 2.87 -7.10
CA GLU A 36 -5.30 3.24 -8.01
C GLU A 36 -4.33 2.06 -8.25
N LEU A 37 -4.02 1.27 -7.22
CA LEU A 37 -3.21 0.06 -7.36
C LEU A 37 -3.93 -1.03 -8.15
N ALA A 38 -5.22 -1.25 -7.88
CA ALA A 38 -6.07 -2.21 -8.59
C ALA A 38 -6.18 -1.88 -10.08
N SER A 39 -6.35 -0.60 -10.42
CA SER A 39 -6.45 -0.12 -11.80
C SER A 39 -5.09 -0.03 -12.51
N GLY A 40 -3.97 -0.19 -11.80
CA GLY A 40 -2.62 -0.04 -12.34
C GLY A 40 -2.18 1.41 -12.54
N ASN A 41 -2.96 2.38 -12.07
CA ASN A 41 -2.63 3.81 -12.10
C ASN A 41 -1.59 4.20 -11.05
N ARG A 42 -1.38 3.35 -10.04
CA ARG A 42 -0.33 3.51 -9.01
C ARG A 42 0.56 2.27 -8.97
N ILE A 43 1.85 2.52 -8.74
CA ILE A 43 2.82 1.50 -8.36
C ILE A 43 3.44 1.92 -7.03
N THR A 44 3.43 1.03 -6.06
CA THR A 44 4.02 1.26 -4.73
C THR A 44 5.10 0.23 -4.45
N PHE A 45 6.15 0.65 -3.76
CA PHE A 45 7.22 -0.21 -3.27
C PHE A 45 7.34 -0.02 -1.76
N ILE A 46 7.54 -1.12 -1.02
CA ILE A 46 7.70 -1.17 0.44
C ILE A 46 9.00 -1.85 0.82
#